data_AF-A0A1W9TPI8-F1
#
_entry.id   AF-A0A1W9TPI8-F1
#
_cell.length_a   1.000
_cell.length_b   1.000
_cell.length_c   1.000
_cell.angle_alpha   90.00
_cell.angle_beta   90.00
_cell.angle_gamma   90.00
#
_symmetry.space_group_name_H-M   'P 1'
#
loop_
_entity.id
_entity.type
_entity.pdbx_description
1 polymer ?
#
loop_
_entity_poly.entity_id
_entity_poly.type
_entity_poly.pdbx_seq_one_letter_code
_entity_poly.pdbx_strand_id
1 'polypeptide(L)'
;MCRINPRVDFAFKKLFGVEENKELLVDFINSIVSKADQVNEITLLNPYNEKNFRNDKISILDIKAKSVNGKIYNIEMQIADQDYYNKRALYYWSRLYSGQLSSGINYDNLKKTIGINILNFNCLDEKNYHNIYKLKNTETNNEFIDDIEIHFIELEKYDEKISTMLDRWVNFLKKADVYDNNRLPKELEEVATIKKAIDLLNNMNFTEDERESYEARLKWLRDEEMALKTAEKKGVAIGIKKGIIKG
;
A
#
# COMPACT_ATOMS: atom_id res chain seq x y z
N MET A 1 10.01 -0.18 -25.07
CA MET A 1 8.68 -0.26 -24.41
C MET A 1 8.77 0.49 -23.10
N CYS A 2 7.79 1.34 -22.79
CA CYS A 2 7.66 1.93 -21.46
C CYS A 2 7.26 0.80 -20.50
N ARG A 3 8.11 0.50 -19.51
CA ARG A 3 7.83 -0.56 -18.54
C ARG A 3 6.66 -0.15 -17.65
N ILE A 4 5.83 -1.12 -17.29
CA ILE A 4 4.66 -0.90 -16.45
C ILE A 4 5.11 -0.54 -15.04
N ASN A 5 4.51 0.49 -14.46
CA ASN A 5 4.80 0.93 -13.10
C ASN A 5 3.96 0.13 -12.10
N PRO A 6 4.60 -0.69 -11.23
CA PRO A 6 3.89 -1.59 -10.33
C PRO A 6 3.15 -0.85 -9.20
N ARG A 7 3.43 0.45 -8.98
CA ARG A 7 2.72 1.28 -8.01
C ARG A 7 1.35 1.72 -8.52
N VAL A 8 1.11 1.67 -9.83
CA VAL A 8 -0.20 2.01 -10.38
C VAL A 8 -1.18 0.94 -9.92
N ASP A 9 -2.30 1.37 -9.34
CA ASP A 9 -3.28 0.51 -8.66
C ASP A 9 -3.69 -0.69 -9.51
N PHE A 10 -3.85 -0.47 -10.82
CA PHE A 10 -4.17 -1.52 -11.77
C PHE A 10 -3.08 -2.60 -11.90
N ALA A 11 -1.83 -2.19 -12.07
CA ALA A 11 -0.68 -3.11 -12.15
C ALA A 11 -0.46 -3.82 -10.82
N PHE A 12 -0.59 -3.10 -9.70
CA PHE A 12 -0.50 -3.65 -8.36
C PHE A 12 -1.53 -4.76 -8.13
N LYS A 13 -2.81 -4.52 -8.52
CA LYS A 13 -3.88 -5.52 -8.45
C LYS A 13 -3.63 -6.73 -9.35
N LYS A 14 -3.10 -6.55 -10.57
CA LYS A 14 -2.75 -7.68 -11.44
C LYS A 14 -1.59 -8.53 -10.90
N LEU A 15 -0.67 -7.93 -10.15
CA LEU A 15 0.43 -8.66 -9.53
C LEU A 15 -0.01 -9.43 -8.29
N PHE A 16 -0.70 -8.76 -7.36
CA PHE A 16 -0.94 -9.28 -6.01
C PHE A 16 -2.39 -9.68 -5.74
N GLY A 17 -3.34 -9.22 -6.55
CA GLY A 17 -4.79 -9.38 -6.34
C GLY A 17 -5.45 -10.41 -7.25
N VAL A 18 -4.68 -11.33 -7.83
CA VAL A 18 -5.18 -12.42 -8.69
C VAL A 18 -4.81 -13.79 -8.13
N GLU A 19 -5.66 -14.77 -8.39
CA GLU A 19 -5.56 -16.12 -7.81
C GLU A 19 -4.27 -16.85 -8.24
N GLU A 20 -3.82 -16.62 -9.47
CA GLU A 20 -2.65 -17.25 -10.10
C GLU A 20 -1.30 -16.80 -9.51
N ASN A 21 -1.32 -15.70 -8.75
CA ASN A 21 -0.13 -15.03 -8.22
C ASN A 21 -0.19 -14.83 -6.69
N LYS A 22 -1.07 -15.55 -5.99
CA LYS A 22 -1.25 -15.42 -4.53
C LYS A 22 0.03 -15.56 -3.74
N GLU A 23 0.96 -16.40 -4.19
CA GLU A 23 2.23 -16.61 -3.53
C GLU A 23 3.08 -15.32 -3.47
N LEU A 24 2.91 -14.40 -4.43
CA LEU A 24 3.55 -13.08 -4.36
C LEU A 24 2.99 -12.27 -3.21
N LEU A 25 1.67 -12.29 -3.02
CA LEU A 25 1.01 -11.58 -1.93
C LEU A 25 1.34 -12.20 -0.57
N VAL A 26 1.40 -13.54 -0.48
CA VAL A 26 1.82 -14.25 0.73
C VAL A 26 3.24 -13.87 1.13
N ASP A 27 4.19 -13.94 0.18
CA ASP A 27 5.59 -13.58 0.43
C ASP A 27 5.74 -12.10 0.81
N PHE A 28 4.98 -11.22 0.14
CA PHE A 28 4.95 -9.80 0.47
C PHE A 28 4.40 -9.53 1.88
N ILE A 29 3.25 -10.09 2.25
CA ILE A 29 2.68 -9.98 3.61
C ILE A 29 3.70 -10.48 4.64
N ASN A 30 4.28 -11.66 4.41
CA ASN A 30 5.23 -12.27 5.36
C ASN A 30 6.53 -11.49 5.53
N SER A 31 6.89 -10.65 4.55
CA SER A 31 8.02 -9.74 4.64
C SER A 31 7.75 -8.54 5.57
N ILE A 32 6.48 -8.21 5.81
CA ILE A 32 6.02 -7.03 6.55
C ILE A 32 5.66 -7.37 8.00
N VAL A 33 4.93 -8.45 8.19
CA VAL A 33 4.30 -8.79 9.47
C VAL A 33 5.22 -9.57 10.40
N SER A 34 4.87 -9.61 11.68
CA SER A 34 5.58 -10.42 12.67
C SER A 34 5.52 -11.92 12.34
N LYS A 35 6.46 -12.73 12.87
CA LYS A 35 6.43 -14.20 12.71
C LYS A 35 5.10 -14.84 13.15
N ALA A 36 4.43 -14.26 14.14
CA ALA A 36 3.14 -14.76 14.64
C ALA A 36 1.96 -14.45 13.68
N ASP A 37 2.16 -13.49 12.78
CA ASP A 37 1.18 -13.03 11.79
C ASP A 37 1.48 -13.53 10.38
N GLN A 38 2.58 -14.26 10.18
CA GLN A 38 2.88 -14.86 8.89
C GLN A 38 1.82 -15.89 8.48
N VAL A 39 1.61 -15.99 7.17
CA VAL A 39 0.60 -16.83 6.54
C VAL A 39 1.24 -17.75 5.51
N ASN A 40 0.74 -18.96 5.39
CA ASN A 40 1.14 -19.88 4.30
C ASN A 40 0.17 -19.79 3.12
N GLU A 41 -1.09 -19.46 3.41
CA GLU A 41 -2.17 -19.42 2.44
C GLU A 41 -3.14 -18.29 2.79
N ILE A 42 -3.69 -17.68 1.76
CA ILE A 42 -4.70 -16.64 1.83
C ILE A 42 -5.81 -16.89 0.82
N THR A 43 -7.03 -16.47 1.18
CA THR A 43 -8.15 -16.31 0.27
C THR A 43 -8.26 -14.84 -0.11
N LEU A 44 -8.26 -14.53 -1.41
CA LEU A 44 -8.58 -13.19 -1.88
C LEU A 44 -10.09 -12.97 -1.71
N LEU A 45 -10.45 -11.85 -1.09
CA LEU A 45 -11.83 -11.47 -0.84
C LEU A 45 -12.25 -10.37 -1.81
N ASN A 46 -13.56 -10.24 -1.98
CA ASN A 46 -14.13 -9.12 -2.72
C ASN A 46 -13.65 -7.78 -2.10
N PRO A 47 -13.04 -6.87 -2.88
CA PRO A 47 -12.50 -5.60 -2.39
C PRO A 47 -13.58 -4.56 -2.06
N TYR A 48 -14.83 -4.77 -2.47
CA TYR A 48 -15.95 -3.89 -2.15
C TYR A 48 -16.36 -4.07 -0.68
N ASN A 49 -16.38 -2.97 0.07
CA ASN A 49 -17.02 -2.94 1.38
C ASN A 49 -18.52 -2.65 1.21
N GLU A 50 -19.38 -3.49 1.81
CA GLU A 50 -20.82 -3.33 1.74
C GLU A 50 -21.26 -1.98 2.35
N LYS A 51 -22.30 -1.38 1.74
CA LYS A 51 -22.98 -0.21 2.31
C LYS A 51 -24.03 -0.67 3.31
N ASN A 52 -23.97 -0.16 4.52
CA ASN A 52 -25.01 -0.39 5.52
C ASN A 52 -26.09 0.70 5.44
N PHE A 53 -25.74 1.90 4.94
CA PHE A 53 -26.66 3.04 4.82
C PHE A 53 -26.48 3.82 3.50
N ARG A 54 -27.52 4.56 3.08
CA ARG A 54 -27.51 5.35 1.82
C ARG A 54 -26.36 6.36 1.74
N ASN A 55 -25.97 6.93 2.88
CA ASN A 55 -24.94 7.97 2.98
C ASN A 55 -23.53 7.41 3.28
N ASP A 56 -23.36 6.08 3.35
CA ASP A 56 -22.05 5.48 3.57
C ASP A 56 -21.11 5.81 2.39
N LYS A 57 -19.90 6.28 2.73
CA LYS A 57 -18.81 6.47 1.77
C LYS A 57 -18.46 5.11 1.16
N ILE A 58 -18.54 4.99 -0.16
CA ILE A 58 -18.04 3.80 -0.87
C ILE A 58 -16.53 3.72 -0.63
N SER A 59 -16.09 2.58 -0.12
CA SER A 59 -14.68 2.22 0.01
C SER A 59 -14.46 0.97 -0.82
N ILE A 60 -13.59 1.09 -1.81
CA ILE A 60 -13.07 -0.02 -2.60
C ILE A 60 -11.62 -0.14 -2.18
N LEU A 61 -11.27 -1.31 -1.67
CA LEU A 61 -9.91 -1.62 -1.23
C LEU A 61 -9.08 -2.04 -2.44
N ASP A 62 -7.77 -1.90 -2.36
CA ASP A 62 -6.94 -2.43 -3.45
C ASP A 62 -6.89 -3.95 -3.39
N ILE A 63 -6.56 -4.51 -2.22
CA ILE A 63 -6.54 -5.95 -1.98
C ILE A 63 -7.05 -6.24 -0.58
N LYS A 64 -8.03 -7.14 -0.51
CA LYS A 64 -8.55 -7.70 0.73
C LYS A 64 -8.25 -9.20 0.76
N ALA A 65 -7.59 -9.68 1.79
CA ALA A 65 -7.25 -11.08 1.92
C ALA A 65 -7.57 -11.63 3.32
N LYS A 66 -7.81 -12.93 3.40
CA LYS A 66 -8.09 -13.64 4.65
C LYS A 66 -7.18 -14.86 4.78
N SER A 67 -6.51 -14.98 5.91
CA SER A 67 -5.73 -16.18 6.25
C SER A 67 -6.64 -17.35 6.63
N VAL A 68 -6.07 -18.55 6.61
CA VAL A 68 -6.72 -19.78 7.12
C VAL A 68 -7.19 -19.66 8.57
N ASN A 69 -6.49 -18.87 9.40
CA ASN A 69 -6.82 -18.64 10.81
C ASN A 69 -7.84 -17.50 11.01
N GLY A 70 -8.34 -16.92 9.92
CA GLY A 70 -9.36 -15.89 9.94
C GLY A 70 -8.85 -14.46 10.03
N LYS A 71 -7.55 -14.23 10.24
CA LYS A 71 -6.94 -12.87 10.20
C LYS A 71 -7.23 -12.22 8.85
N ILE A 72 -7.58 -10.94 8.87
CA ILE A 72 -7.90 -10.13 7.69
C ILE A 72 -6.72 -9.21 7.38
N TYR A 73 -6.37 -9.12 6.10
CA TYR A 73 -5.33 -8.23 5.59
C TYR A 73 -5.95 -7.25 4.61
N ASN A 74 -5.69 -5.97 4.82
CA ASN A 74 -5.98 -4.91 3.86
C ASN A 74 -4.67 -4.37 3.31
N ILE A 75 -4.48 -4.41 2.00
CA ILE A 75 -3.27 -3.90 1.37
C ILE A 75 -3.68 -2.78 0.42
N GLU A 76 -3.12 -1.60 0.65
CA GLU A 76 -3.43 -0.36 -0.08
C GLU A 76 -2.15 0.18 -0.72
N MET A 77 -2.23 0.58 -1.99
CA MET A 77 -1.14 1.24 -2.71
C MET A 77 -1.57 2.64 -3.10
N GLN A 78 -0.83 3.67 -2.68
CA GLN A 78 -1.16 5.06 -3.00
C GLN A 78 0.04 5.81 -3.54
N ILE A 79 -0.10 6.30 -4.77
CA ILE A 79 0.95 7.11 -5.41
C ILE A 79 0.82 8.59 -5.04
N ALA A 80 -0.40 9.10 -5.10
CA ALA A 80 -0.69 10.51 -4.92
C ALA A 80 -0.86 10.85 -3.45
N ASP A 81 -0.20 11.94 -3.02
CA ASP A 81 -0.36 12.49 -1.69
C ASP A 81 -1.82 12.91 -1.46
N GLN A 82 -2.33 12.60 -0.28
CA GLN A 82 -3.70 12.88 0.12
C GLN A 82 -3.69 13.39 1.56
N ASP A 83 -4.30 14.57 1.73
CA ASP A 83 -4.54 15.11 3.06
C ASP A 83 -5.27 14.10 3.95
N TYR A 84 -4.80 13.99 5.20
CA TYR A 84 -5.38 13.13 6.23
C TYR A 84 -5.39 11.64 5.87
N TYR A 85 -4.42 11.17 5.08
CA TYR A 85 -4.35 9.77 4.68
C TYR A 85 -4.32 8.79 5.87
N ASN A 86 -3.62 9.15 6.95
CA ASN A 86 -3.65 8.38 8.21
C ASN A 86 -5.07 8.14 8.75
N LYS A 87 -5.96 9.14 8.69
CA LYS A 87 -7.37 8.99 9.09
C LYS A 87 -8.13 8.08 8.12
N ARG A 88 -7.84 8.16 6.82
CA ARG A 88 -8.42 7.27 5.81
C ARG A 88 -8.02 5.82 6.04
N ALA A 89 -6.73 5.56 6.28
CA ALA A 89 -6.22 4.22 6.59
C ALA A 89 -6.93 3.62 7.83
N LEU A 90 -7.04 4.41 8.91
CA LEU A 90 -7.78 3.99 10.11
C LEU A 90 -9.27 3.75 9.84
N TYR A 91 -9.92 4.57 9.02
CA TYR A 91 -11.33 4.39 8.63
C TYR A 91 -11.54 3.11 7.81
N TYR A 92 -10.63 2.78 6.89
CA TYR A 92 -10.72 1.54 6.10
C TYR A 92 -10.50 0.31 6.98
N TRP A 93 -9.50 0.37 7.88
CA TRP A 93 -9.28 -0.66 8.88
C TRP A 93 -10.53 -0.89 9.75
N SER A 94 -11.15 0.18 10.26
CA SER A 94 -12.30 0.07 11.16
C SER A 94 -13.53 -0.50 10.45
N ARG A 95 -13.77 -0.10 9.20
CA ARG A 95 -14.83 -0.70 8.37
C ARG A 95 -14.62 -2.19 8.18
N LEU A 96 -13.40 -2.62 7.89
CA LEU A 96 -13.09 -4.05 7.76
C LEU A 96 -13.30 -4.81 9.06
N TYR A 97 -12.83 -4.28 10.18
CA TYR A 97 -12.99 -4.91 11.49
C TYR A 97 -14.47 -5.03 11.87
N SER A 98 -15.23 -3.94 11.75
CA SER A 98 -16.67 -3.93 12.03
C SER A 98 -17.49 -4.81 11.09
N GLY A 99 -17.05 -4.97 9.83
CA GLY A 99 -17.73 -5.75 8.81
C GLY A 99 -17.54 -7.27 8.92
N GLN A 100 -16.79 -7.75 9.92
CA GLN A 100 -16.60 -9.19 10.13
C GLN A 100 -17.83 -9.88 10.73
N LEU A 101 -18.67 -9.13 11.44
CA LEU A 101 -19.81 -9.67 12.16
C LEU A 101 -21.12 -9.36 11.45
N SER A 102 -21.97 -10.38 11.36
CA SER A 102 -23.38 -10.26 11.01
C SER A 102 -24.24 -10.23 12.28
N SER A 103 -25.49 -9.77 12.15
CA SER A 103 -26.44 -9.76 13.27
C SER A 103 -26.57 -11.15 13.90
N GLY A 104 -26.48 -11.21 15.23
CA GLY A 104 -26.56 -12.47 16.01
C GLY A 104 -25.24 -13.21 16.22
N ILE A 105 -24.12 -12.75 15.65
CA ILE A 105 -22.77 -13.31 15.91
C ILE A 105 -22.12 -12.58 17.10
N ASN A 106 -21.49 -13.34 18.00
CA ASN A 106 -20.81 -12.80 19.19
C ASN A 106 -19.42 -12.21 18.84
N TYR A 107 -19.00 -11.21 19.62
CA TYR A 107 -17.77 -10.43 19.41
C TYR A 107 -16.49 -11.24 19.57
N ASP A 108 -16.51 -12.39 20.24
CA ASP A 108 -15.41 -13.36 20.33
C ASP A 108 -14.99 -13.93 18.97
N ASN A 109 -15.83 -13.77 17.95
CA ASN A 109 -15.52 -14.17 16.57
C ASN A 109 -14.69 -13.13 15.80
N LEU A 110 -14.52 -11.91 16.34
CA LEU A 110 -13.65 -10.90 15.73
C LEU A 110 -12.23 -11.45 15.59
N LYS A 111 -11.63 -11.19 14.44
CA LYS A 111 -10.27 -11.59 14.12
C LYS A 111 -9.41 -10.36 13.90
N LYS A 112 -8.14 -10.50 14.29
CA LYS A 112 -7.10 -9.51 14.02
C LYS A 112 -7.17 -9.05 12.57
N THR A 113 -7.19 -7.72 12.41
CA THR A 113 -7.17 -7.06 11.11
C THR A 113 -5.87 -6.29 10.99
N ILE A 114 -5.15 -6.52 9.90
CA ILE A 114 -3.86 -5.88 9.62
C ILE A 114 -4.02 -4.99 8.39
N GLY A 115 -3.81 -3.69 8.56
CA GLY A 115 -3.77 -2.72 7.46
C GLY A 115 -2.35 -2.45 7.01
N ILE A 116 -2.05 -2.64 5.73
CA ILE A 116 -0.74 -2.42 5.12
C ILE A 116 -0.91 -1.30 4.09
N ASN A 117 -0.33 -0.13 4.36
CA ASN A 117 -0.46 1.05 3.52
C ASN A 117 0.90 1.38 2.89
N ILE A 118 1.00 1.24 1.57
CA ILE A 118 2.22 1.48 0.81
C ILE A 118 2.08 2.81 0.08
N LEU A 119 2.95 3.76 0.42
CA LEU A 119 2.80 5.15 0.02
C LEU A 119 4.00 5.64 -0.77
N ASN A 120 3.74 6.32 -1.89
CA ASN A 120 4.76 7.04 -2.65
C ASN A 120 4.88 8.51 -2.23
N PHE A 121 4.55 8.81 -0.97
CA PHE A 121 4.65 10.12 -0.36
C PHE A 121 4.84 9.93 1.15
N ASN A 122 5.25 11.00 1.82
CA ASN A 122 5.47 10.98 3.27
C ASN A 122 4.30 11.64 4.00
N CYS A 123 3.59 10.88 4.82
CA CYS A 123 2.50 11.40 5.66
C CYS A 123 2.81 11.32 7.16
N LEU A 124 3.90 10.66 7.56
CA LEU A 124 4.30 10.51 8.96
C LEU A 124 5.57 11.31 9.26
N ASP A 125 5.66 11.85 10.48
CA ASP A 125 6.88 12.48 11.01
C ASP A 125 7.81 11.43 11.64
N GLU A 126 7.95 10.29 10.97
CA GLU A 126 8.80 9.18 11.39
C GLU A 126 10.03 9.09 10.48
N LYS A 127 11.19 8.74 11.04
CA LYS A 127 12.41 8.59 10.25
C LYS A 127 12.42 7.32 9.39
N ASN A 128 11.88 6.22 9.92
CA ASN A 128 11.91 4.93 9.25
C ASN A 128 10.90 4.89 8.12
N TYR A 129 11.20 4.13 7.06
CA TYR A 129 10.27 3.93 5.95
C TYR A 129 9.13 2.96 6.33
N HIS A 130 9.35 2.07 7.29
CA HIS A 130 8.35 1.11 7.78
C HIS A 130 8.01 1.43 9.24
N ASN A 131 6.74 1.80 9.48
CA ASN A 131 6.23 2.13 10.80
C ASN A 131 5.00 1.27 11.10
N ILE A 132 4.87 0.82 12.36
CA ILE A 132 3.81 -0.09 12.80
C ILE A 132 3.07 0.55 13.98
N TYR A 133 1.76 0.68 13.85
CA TYR A 133 0.90 1.24 14.88
C TYR A 133 0.00 0.17 15.49
N LYS A 134 -0.10 0.20 16.83
CA LYS A 134 -0.91 -0.70 17.66
C LYS A 134 -1.62 0.10 18.75
N LEU A 135 -2.66 -0.48 19.37
CA LEU A 135 -3.39 0.15 20.47
C LEU A 135 -2.73 -0.18 21.82
N LYS A 136 -2.25 0.86 22.50
CA LYS A 136 -1.47 0.72 23.74
C LYS A 136 -2.01 1.61 24.85
N ASN A 137 -1.82 1.17 26.07
CA ASN A 137 -2.02 1.98 27.26
C ASN A 137 -0.96 3.10 27.31
N THR A 138 -1.38 4.33 27.58
CA THR A 138 -0.53 5.53 27.49
C THR A 138 0.55 5.62 28.55
N GLU A 139 0.34 5.02 29.73
CA GLU A 139 1.28 5.09 30.85
C GLU A 139 2.27 3.92 30.83
N THR A 140 1.75 2.70 30.64
CA THR A 140 2.53 1.47 30.71
C THR A 140 3.11 1.03 29.37
N ASN A 141 2.61 1.58 28.25
CA ASN A 141 2.92 1.16 26.89
C ASN A 141 2.56 -0.32 26.59
N ASN A 142 1.78 -0.96 27.46
CA ASN A 142 1.28 -2.31 27.25
C ASN A 142 0.22 -2.32 26.15
N GLU A 143 0.26 -3.32 25.28
CA GLU A 143 -0.76 -3.54 24.26
C GLU A 143 -2.10 -3.89 24.92
N PHE A 144 -3.16 -3.20 24.51
CA PHE A 144 -4.51 -3.45 25.05
C PHE A 144 -5.11 -4.73 24.47
N ILE A 145 -4.97 -4.92 23.16
CA ILE A 145 -5.45 -6.08 22.39
C ILE A 145 -4.61 -6.23 21.11
N ASP A 146 -4.43 -7.47 20.66
CA ASP A 146 -3.70 -7.80 19.41
C ASP A 146 -4.65 -7.93 18.21
N ASP A 147 -5.68 -7.08 18.15
CA ASP A 147 -6.67 -7.11 17.05
C ASP A 147 -6.39 -6.07 15.97
N ILE A 148 -5.58 -5.06 16.29
CA ILE A 148 -5.25 -3.91 15.43
C ILE A 148 -3.75 -3.82 15.18
N GLU A 149 -3.39 -3.83 13.91
CA GLU A 149 -2.04 -3.53 13.44
C GLU A 149 -2.14 -2.73 12.14
N ILE A 150 -1.50 -1.57 12.08
CA ILE A 150 -1.49 -0.72 10.89
C ILE A 150 -0.05 -0.39 10.52
N HIS A 151 0.39 -0.88 9.37
CA HIS A 151 1.68 -0.58 8.79
C HIS A 151 1.58 0.59 7.81
N PHE A 152 2.58 1.46 7.86
CA PHE A 152 2.88 2.45 6.84
C PHE A 152 4.25 2.15 6.26
N ILE A 153 4.32 2.03 4.94
CA ILE A 153 5.53 1.79 4.16
C ILE A 153 5.68 2.98 3.21
N GLU A 154 6.44 4.00 3.62
CA GLU A 154 6.67 5.24 2.88
C GLU A 154 7.89 5.07 1.96
N LEU A 155 7.63 4.74 0.69
CA LEU A 155 8.65 4.37 -0.31
C LEU A 155 9.70 5.46 -0.52
N GLU A 156 9.36 6.73 -0.33
CA GLU A 156 10.30 7.85 -0.47
C GLU A 156 11.40 7.83 0.59
N LYS A 157 11.12 7.37 1.81
CA LYS A 157 12.09 7.26 2.92
C LYS A 157 13.05 6.08 2.78
N TYR A 158 12.76 5.13 1.88
CA TYR A 158 13.62 3.98 1.65
C TYR A 158 14.95 4.39 1.01
N ASP A 159 16.05 4.08 1.70
CA ASP A 159 17.42 4.47 1.39
C ASP A 159 18.14 3.57 0.35
N GLU A 160 17.38 2.68 -0.29
CA GLU A 160 17.85 1.78 -1.36
C GLU A 160 18.82 0.67 -0.92
N LYS A 161 19.05 0.50 0.38
CA LYS A 161 19.82 -0.63 0.90
C LYS A 161 18.97 -1.89 0.92
N ILE A 162 19.40 -2.93 0.19
CA ILE A 162 18.69 -4.22 0.14
C ILE A 162 19.30 -5.16 1.18
N SER A 163 18.59 -5.44 2.27
CA SER A 163 19.05 -6.38 3.32
C SER A 163 18.00 -7.43 3.65
N THR A 164 16.74 -7.02 3.76
CA THR A 164 15.61 -7.87 4.15
C THR A 164 14.72 -8.23 2.96
N MET A 165 13.77 -9.16 3.18
CA MET A 165 12.77 -9.48 2.16
C MET A 165 11.87 -8.28 1.86
N LEU A 166 11.55 -7.46 2.88
CA LEU A 166 10.79 -6.24 2.70
C LEU A 166 11.52 -5.23 1.83
N ASP A 167 12.83 -5.03 2.08
CA ASP A 167 13.64 -4.12 1.25
C ASP A 167 13.59 -4.52 -0.22
N ARG A 168 13.56 -5.83 -0.52
CA ARG A 168 13.47 -6.33 -1.90
C ARG A 168 12.15 -5.98 -2.56
N TRP A 169 11.04 -6.17 -1.85
CA TRP A 169 9.72 -5.78 -2.34
C TRP A 169 9.58 -4.26 -2.49
N VAL A 170 10.03 -3.48 -1.50
CA VAL A 170 10.03 -2.01 -1.56
C VAL A 170 10.86 -1.51 -2.72
N ASN A 171 12.03 -2.11 -2.95
CA ASN A 171 12.91 -1.79 -4.06
C ASN A 171 12.27 -2.12 -5.41
N PHE A 172 11.66 -3.32 -5.55
CA PHE A 172 10.86 -3.70 -6.72
C PHE A 172 9.74 -2.68 -6.99
N LEU A 173 8.91 -2.36 -5.99
CA LEU A 173 7.80 -1.42 -6.15
C LEU A 173 8.29 -0.02 -6.53
N LYS A 174 9.41 0.44 -5.96
CA LYS A 174 9.97 1.77 -6.23
C LYS A 174 10.63 1.89 -7.61
N LYS A 175 11.20 0.79 -8.14
CA LYS A 175 12.14 0.86 -9.27
C LYS A 175 11.88 -0.07 -10.46
N ALA A 176 10.90 -0.98 -10.42
CA ALA A 176 10.74 -1.96 -11.50
C ALA A 176 10.47 -1.34 -12.88
N ASP A 177 9.85 -0.17 -12.93
CA ASP A 177 9.58 0.59 -14.16
C ASP A 177 10.80 1.32 -14.74
N VAL A 178 11.86 1.49 -13.94
CA VAL A 178 13.09 2.19 -14.36
C VAL A 178 14.28 1.26 -14.54
N TYR A 179 14.19 0.00 -14.10
CA TYR A 179 15.20 -0.99 -14.44
C TYR A 179 15.25 -1.18 -15.96
N ASP A 180 16.45 -1.31 -16.49
CA ASP A 180 16.68 -1.90 -17.81
C ASP A 180 17.03 -3.38 -17.60
N ASN A 181 16.87 -4.25 -18.60
CA ASN A 181 17.01 -5.71 -18.44
C ASN A 181 18.38 -6.15 -17.88
N ASN A 182 19.38 -5.26 -17.91
CA ASN A 182 20.73 -5.49 -17.41
C ASN A 182 21.06 -4.80 -16.08
N ARG A 183 20.06 -4.28 -15.34
CA ARG A 183 20.26 -3.46 -14.13
C ARG A 183 19.49 -3.93 -12.90
N LEU A 184 18.95 -5.14 -12.92
CA LEU A 184 18.29 -5.68 -11.75
C LEU A 184 19.36 -5.97 -10.66
N PRO A 185 19.21 -5.48 -9.42
CA PRO A 185 20.11 -5.85 -8.34
C PRO A 185 20.14 -7.37 -8.16
N LYS A 186 21.33 -7.94 -7.96
CA LYS A 186 21.50 -9.40 -7.79
C LYS A 186 20.67 -9.93 -6.62
N GLU A 187 20.54 -9.11 -5.58
CA GLU A 187 19.75 -9.40 -4.38
C GLU A 187 18.26 -9.63 -4.69
N LEU A 188 17.74 -9.07 -5.80
CA LEU A 188 16.38 -9.30 -6.29
C LEU A 188 16.29 -10.56 -7.17
N GLU A 189 17.31 -10.81 -8.01
CA GLU A 189 17.36 -11.96 -8.93
C GLU A 189 17.38 -13.31 -8.21
N GLU A 190 17.98 -13.35 -7.03
CA GLU A 190 18.11 -14.56 -6.21
C GLU A 190 16.78 -15.01 -5.58
N VAL A 191 15.76 -14.15 -5.58
CA VAL A 191 14.47 -14.42 -4.94
C VAL A 191 13.41 -14.78 -5.99
N ALA A 192 12.94 -16.02 -5.94
CA ALA A 192 12.00 -16.57 -6.93
C ALA A 192 10.70 -15.76 -7.06
N THR A 193 10.14 -15.28 -5.95
CA THR A 193 8.89 -14.47 -5.95
C THR A 193 9.11 -13.11 -6.62
N ILE A 194 10.22 -12.43 -6.33
CA ILE A 194 10.58 -11.17 -6.97
C ILE A 194 10.82 -11.37 -8.47
N LYS A 195 11.54 -12.44 -8.85
CA LYS A 195 11.75 -12.78 -10.26
C LYS A 195 10.43 -13.02 -10.99
N LYS A 196 9.51 -13.81 -10.41
CA LYS A 196 8.17 -14.01 -10.96
C LYS A 196 7.43 -12.68 -11.11
N ALA A 197 7.48 -11.80 -10.11
CA ALA A 197 6.83 -10.49 -10.18
C ALA A 197 7.38 -9.62 -11.32
N ILE A 198 8.68 -9.66 -11.56
CA ILE A 198 9.34 -8.95 -12.66
C ILE A 198 8.93 -9.53 -14.02
N ASP A 199 8.92 -10.85 -14.15
CA ASP A 199 8.50 -11.54 -15.38
C ASP A 199 7.02 -11.23 -15.69
N LEU A 200 6.15 -11.25 -14.68
CA LEU A 200 4.75 -10.87 -14.84
C LEU A 200 4.60 -9.41 -15.25
N LEU A 201 5.35 -8.49 -14.64
CA LEU A 201 5.30 -7.07 -14.98
C LEU A 201 5.78 -6.81 -16.42
N ASN A 202 6.82 -7.51 -16.87
CA ASN A 202 7.36 -7.40 -18.22
C ASN A 202 6.42 -7.97 -19.29
N ASN A 203 5.65 -9.00 -18.95
CA ASN A 203 4.70 -9.65 -19.85
C ASN A 203 3.24 -9.24 -19.59
N MET A 204 3.04 -8.21 -18.77
CA MET A 204 1.69 -7.78 -18.39
C MET A 204 1.01 -7.16 -19.60
N ASN A 205 0.00 -7.88 -20.09
CA ASN A 205 -0.85 -7.43 -21.16
C ASN A 205 -2.08 -6.71 -20.60
N PHE A 206 -2.48 -5.68 -21.33
CA PHE A 206 -3.69 -4.94 -21.09
C PHE A 206 -4.65 -5.15 -22.27
N THR A 207 -5.93 -5.31 -21.97
CA THR A 207 -6.97 -5.07 -22.98
C THR A 207 -6.92 -3.59 -23.40
N GLU A 208 -7.63 -3.23 -24.46
CA GLU A 208 -7.69 -1.84 -24.94
C GLU A 208 -8.22 -0.90 -23.83
N ASP A 209 -9.34 -1.25 -23.20
CA ASP A 209 -9.91 -0.49 -22.08
C ASP A 209 -8.97 -0.39 -20.86
N GLU A 210 -8.29 -1.47 -20.52
CA GLU A 210 -7.32 -1.49 -19.41
C GLU A 210 -6.11 -0.59 -19.73
N ARG A 211 -5.67 -0.59 -20.98
CA ARG A 211 -4.55 0.22 -21.44
C ARG A 211 -4.91 1.70 -21.43
N GLU A 212 -6.08 2.07 -21.93
CA GLU A 212 -6.58 3.45 -21.87
C GLU A 212 -6.68 3.94 -20.43
N SER A 213 -7.24 3.12 -19.54
CA SER A 213 -7.35 3.43 -18.11
C SER A 213 -5.97 3.64 -17.47
N TYR A 214 -5.01 2.77 -17.79
CA TYR A 214 -3.64 2.87 -17.31
C TYR A 214 -2.92 4.13 -17.83
N GLU A 215 -3.02 4.41 -19.12
CA GLU A 215 -2.41 5.61 -19.74
C GLU A 215 -3.04 6.90 -19.20
N ALA A 216 -4.36 6.93 -19.00
CA ALA A 216 -5.06 8.04 -18.36
C ALA A 216 -4.60 8.26 -16.91
N ARG A 217 -4.39 7.17 -16.15
CA ARG A 217 -3.86 7.24 -14.78
C ARG A 217 -2.44 7.80 -14.75
N LEU A 218 -1.56 7.35 -15.64
CA LEU A 218 -0.20 7.89 -15.77
C LEU A 218 -0.21 9.37 -16.14
N LYS A 219 -1.09 9.79 -17.06
CA LYS A 219 -1.24 11.19 -17.42
C LYS A 219 -1.66 12.03 -16.21
N TRP A 220 -2.67 11.57 -15.47
CA TRP A 220 -3.14 12.26 -14.27
C TRP A 220 -2.02 12.41 -13.22
N LEU A 221 -1.23 11.37 -12.98
CA LEU A 221 -0.09 11.42 -12.05
C LEU A 221 0.96 12.47 -12.46
N ARG A 222 1.28 12.55 -13.76
CA ARG A 222 2.20 13.57 -14.28
C ARG A 222 1.63 14.98 -14.12
N ASP A 223 0.34 15.15 -14.40
CA ASP A 223 -0.35 16.43 -14.26
C ASP A 223 -0.37 16.89 -12.79
N GLU A 224 -0.61 15.96 -11.86
CA GLU A 224 -0.58 16.20 -10.42
C GLU A 224 0.83 16.59 -9.94
N GLU A 225 1.87 15.86 -10.35
CA GLU A 225 3.26 16.19 -10.02
C GLU A 225 3.66 17.58 -10.52
N MET A 226 3.25 17.93 -11.75
CA MET A 226 3.47 19.27 -12.32
C MET A 226 2.70 20.36 -11.56
N ALA A 227 1.46 20.08 -11.16
CA ALA A 227 0.65 21.00 -10.38
C ALA A 227 1.27 21.27 -9.00
N LEU A 228 1.75 20.23 -8.32
CA LEU A 228 2.43 20.33 -7.02
C LEU A 228 3.71 21.19 -7.13
N LYS A 229 4.60 20.88 -8.08
CA LYS A 229 5.81 21.69 -8.34
C LYS A 229 5.49 23.14 -8.64
N THR A 230 4.39 23.40 -9.36
CA THR A 230 3.95 24.77 -9.66
C THR A 230 3.42 25.48 -8.42
N ALA A 231 2.67 24.78 -7.56
CA ALA A 231 2.16 25.32 -6.30
C ALA A 231 3.30 25.66 -5.34
N GLU A 232 4.30 24.79 -5.20
CA GLU A 232 5.51 25.02 -4.39
C GLU A 232 6.26 26.28 -4.85
N LYS A 233 6.54 26.40 -6.16
CA LYS A 233 7.20 27.59 -6.73
C LYS A 233 6.44 28.88 -6.44
N LYS A 234 5.10 28.86 -6.59
CA LYS A 234 4.25 30.00 -6.25
C LYS A 234 4.25 30.30 -4.75
N GLY A 235 4.20 29.27 -3.90
CA GLY A 235 4.26 29.38 -2.44
C GLY A 235 5.54 30.05 -1.96
N VAL A 236 6.70 29.61 -2.47
CA VAL A 236 8.00 30.23 -2.19
C VAL A 236 8.03 31.70 -2.64
N ALA A 237 7.56 32.00 -3.85
CA ALA A 237 7.50 33.37 -4.35
C ALA A 237 6.61 34.30 -3.49
N ILE A 238 5.45 33.80 -3.03
CA ILE A 238 4.57 34.53 -2.10
C ILE A 238 5.25 34.71 -0.74
N GLY A 239 5.92 33.69 -0.23
CA GLY A 239 6.68 33.73 1.03
C GLY A 239 7.77 34.81 1.00
N ILE A 240 8.57 34.85 -0.07
CA ILE A 240 9.60 35.88 -0.29
C ILE A 240 8.96 37.28 -0.31
N LYS A 241 7.89 37.48 -1.10
CA LYS A 241 7.18 38.77 -1.16
C LYS A 241 6.64 39.22 0.21
N LYS A 242 6.03 38.30 0.98
CA LYS A 242 5.52 38.61 2.32
C LYS A 242 6.65 38.90 3.32
N GLY A 243 7.80 38.23 3.19
CA GLY A 243 8.99 38.49 4.00
C GLY A 243 9.57 39.88 3.73
N ILE A 244 9.65 40.29 2.46
CA ILE A 244 10.10 41.64 2.06
C ILE A 244 9.16 42.74 2.55
N ILE A 245 7.84 42.49 2.59
CA ILE A 245 6.85 43.46 3.08
C ILE A 245 6.88 43.60 4.61
N LYS A 246 7.32 42.57 5.34
CA LYS A 246 7.30 42.53 6.82
C LYS A 246 8.64 42.85 7.48
N GLY A 247 9.73 42.95 6.72
CA GLY A 247 11.05 43.39 7.19
C GLY A 247 11.32 44.83 6.79
#